data_AF-A0A9P4SDK0-F1
#
_entry.id   AF-A0A9P4SDK0-F1
#
_cell.length_a   1.000
_cell.length_b   1.000
_cell.length_c   1.000
_cell.angle_alpha   90.00
_cell.angle_beta   90.00
_cell.angle_gamma   90.00
#
_symmetry.space_group_name_H-M   'P 1'
#
loop_
_entity.id
_entity.type
_entity.pdbx_description
1 polymer ?
#
loop_
_entity_poly.entity_id
_entity_poly.type
_entity_poly.pdbx_seq_one_letter_code
_entity_poly.pdbx_strand_id
1 'polypeptide(L)'
;MSDTETPKEEERYASREPEADDEEEITAMKKRVQEMEAEAAKLREMQASLDQQTTDLRESKEDIDNRSIFVGNVDYSASPEEIQAHFQSCGSINRVTILLDKFTGHPKGYAYVEFTEPSLVANALVLNESVFRGRNLKVVPKRTNLPGISRGRGGRGGPPPPRGGRGGGFYGGRGGYGPPPYPPRGGYRGGYRGRGRGYAPY
;
A
#
# COMPACT_ATOMS: atom_id res chain seq x y z
N MET A 1 -68.11 -2.10 -46.55
CA MET A 1 -67.17 -3.20 -46.31
C MET A 1 -66.43 -3.35 -47.63
N SER A 2 -65.34 -2.61 -47.83
CA SER A 2 -63.98 -3.00 -47.42
C SER A 2 -63.56 -4.21 -48.29
N ASP A 3 -62.48 -4.22 -49.06
CA ASP A 3 -61.16 -3.66 -48.84
C ASP A 3 -60.43 -3.46 -50.18
N THR A 4 -59.78 -2.31 -50.33
CA THR A 4 -58.66 -2.11 -51.25
C THR A 4 -57.44 -2.81 -50.67
N GLU A 5 -56.94 -3.86 -51.33
CA GLU A 5 -55.65 -4.46 -50.98
C GLU A 5 -54.63 -4.14 -52.08
N THR A 6 -53.65 -3.35 -51.66
CA THR A 6 -52.50 -2.85 -52.39
C THR A 6 -51.51 -3.98 -52.74
N PRO A 7 -50.79 -3.89 -53.88
CA PRO A 7 -49.70 -4.80 -54.16
C PRO A 7 -48.51 -4.48 -53.24
N LYS A 8 -47.92 -5.53 -52.63
CA LYS A 8 -46.68 -5.43 -51.87
C LYS A 8 -45.55 -5.03 -52.82
N GLU A 9 -45.00 -3.84 -52.60
CA GLU A 9 -43.70 -3.43 -53.13
C GLU A 9 -42.66 -4.45 -52.68
N GLU A 10 -42.12 -5.20 -53.65
CA GLU A 10 -40.79 -5.78 -53.51
C GLU A 10 -39.83 -4.59 -53.36
N GLU A 11 -39.34 -4.37 -52.14
CA GLU A 11 -38.23 -3.46 -51.89
C GLU A 11 -37.04 -3.90 -52.74
N ARG A 12 -36.94 -3.24 -53.88
CA ARG A 12 -35.79 -3.22 -54.75
C ARG A 12 -34.63 -2.73 -53.88
N TYR A 13 -33.84 -3.67 -53.36
CA TYR A 13 -32.49 -3.39 -52.88
C TYR A 13 -31.72 -2.80 -54.06
N ALA A 14 -31.84 -1.47 -54.19
CA ALA A 14 -31.01 -0.69 -55.06
C ALA A 14 -29.60 -0.81 -54.49
N SER A 15 -28.85 -1.74 -55.08
CA SER A 15 -27.40 -1.75 -55.09
C SER A 15 -26.94 -0.36 -55.56
N ARG A 16 -26.82 0.57 -54.60
CA ARG A 16 -26.13 1.83 -54.79
C ARG A 16 -24.66 1.48 -54.76
N GLU A 17 -24.10 1.29 -55.95
CA GLU A 17 -22.65 1.24 -56.10
C GLU A 17 -22.09 2.53 -55.51
N PRO A 18 -21.07 2.45 -54.64
CA PRO A 18 -20.43 3.65 -54.12
C PRO A 18 -19.86 4.43 -55.32
N GLU A 19 -20.17 5.72 -55.38
CA GLU A 19 -19.55 6.63 -56.36
C GLU A 19 -18.03 6.63 -56.11
N ALA A 20 -17.21 6.74 -57.16
CA ALA A 20 -15.76 6.59 -57.07
C ALA A 20 -15.07 7.56 -56.08
N ASP A 21 -15.69 8.72 -55.80
CA ASP A 21 -15.24 9.69 -54.78
C ASP A 21 -15.38 9.13 -53.35
N ASP A 22 -16.45 8.38 -53.06
CA ASP A 22 -16.67 7.76 -51.75
C ASP A 22 -15.69 6.59 -51.52
N GLU A 23 -15.29 5.87 -52.58
CA GLU A 23 -14.31 4.78 -52.49
C GLU A 23 -12.90 5.28 -52.11
N GLU A 24 -12.48 6.43 -52.62
CA GLU A 24 -11.20 7.07 -52.26
C GLU A 24 -11.22 7.57 -50.80
N GLU A 25 -12.34 8.10 -50.32
CA GLU A 25 -12.48 8.51 -48.92
C GLU A 25 -12.48 7.31 -47.96
N ILE A 26 -13.16 6.22 -48.29
CA ILE A 26 -13.20 4.99 -47.48
C ILE A 26 -11.82 4.32 -47.44
N THR A 27 -11.05 4.37 -48.53
CA THR A 27 -9.67 3.83 -48.57
C THR A 27 -8.70 4.72 -47.78
N ALA A 28 -8.83 6.04 -47.85
CA ALA A 28 -8.06 6.96 -47.02
C ALA A 28 -8.35 6.77 -45.53
N MET A 29 -9.61 6.53 -45.15
CA MET A 29 -10.01 6.27 -43.77
C MET A 29 -9.53 4.91 -43.27
N LYS A 30 -9.62 3.87 -44.09
CA LYS A 30 -9.03 2.55 -43.81
C LYS A 30 -7.52 2.61 -43.61
N LYS A 31 -6.80 3.37 -44.45
CA LYS A 31 -5.35 3.54 -44.32
C LYS A 31 -4.96 4.21 -43.00
N ARG A 32 -5.70 5.23 -42.57
CA ARG A 32 -5.49 5.88 -41.26
C ARG A 32 -5.77 4.96 -40.08
N VAL A 33 -6.83 4.15 -40.15
CA VAL A 33 -7.13 3.14 -39.11
C VAL A 33 -6.02 2.10 -39.05
N GLN A 34 -5.53 1.64 -40.20
CA GLN A 34 -4.48 0.64 -40.30
C GLN A 34 -3.12 1.16 -39.78
N GLU A 35 -2.80 2.44 -40.03
CA GLU A 35 -1.62 3.12 -39.46
C GLU A 35 -1.75 3.27 -37.93
N MET A 36 -2.93 3.65 -37.44
CA MET A 36 -3.22 3.73 -35.99
C MET A 36 -3.16 2.36 -35.31
N GLU A 37 -3.67 1.31 -35.94
CA GLU A 37 -3.62 -0.07 -35.42
C GLU A 37 -2.19 -0.59 -35.38
N ALA A 38 -1.36 -0.28 -36.38
CA ALA A 38 0.06 -0.62 -36.39
C ALA A 38 0.85 0.15 -35.33
N GLU A 39 0.50 1.41 -35.07
CA GLU A 39 1.09 2.21 -33.99
C GLU A 39 0.68 1.68 -32.60
N ALA A 40 -0.60 1.34 -32.43
CA ALA A 40 -1.13 0.74 -31.20
C ALA A 40 -0.51 -0.63 -30.90
N ALA A 41 -0.24 -1.44 -31.92
CA ALA A 41 0.43 -2.73 -31.77
C ALA A 41 1.86 -2.57 -31.25
N LYS A 42 2.63 -1.60 -31.78
CA LYS A 42 3.99 -1.28 -31.31
C LYS A 42 4.00 -0.75 -29.88
N LEU A 43 3.06 0.12 -29.54
CA LEU A 43 2.88 0.61 -28.18
C LEU A 43 2.58 -0.54 -27.21
N ARG A 44 1.72 -1.48 -27.60
CA ARG A 44 1.38 -2.65 -26.79
C ARG A 44 2.56 -3.60 -26.56
N GLU A 45 3.40 -3.83 -27.57
CA GLU A 45 4.63 -4.61 -27.42
C GLU A 45 5.63 -3.92 -26.49
N MET A 46 5.81 -2.60 -26.63
CA MET A 46 6.67 -1.83 -25.74
C MET A 46 6.16 -1.88 -24.29
N GLN A 47 4.84 -1.78 -24.08
CA GLN A 47 4.22 -1.90 -22.76
C GLN A 47 4.41 -3.30 -22.16
N ALA A 48 4.24 -4.36 -22.94
CA ALA A 48 4.48 -5.73 -22.48
C ALA A 48 5.95 -5.98 -22.08
N SER A 49 6.90 -5.39 -22.82
CA SER A 49 8.33 -5.51 -22.48
C SER A 49 8.69 -4.79 -21.19
N LEU A 50 8.09 -3.63 -20.93
CA LEU A 50 8.27 -2.89 -19.68
C LEU A 50 7.61 -3.63 -18.52
N ASP A 51 6.43 -4.20 -18.72
CA ASP A 51 5.75 -5.00 -17.71
C ASP A 51 6.60 -6.23 -17.30
N GLN A 52 7.14 -6.97 -18.28
CA GLN A 52 8.07 -8.08 -18.00
C GLN A 52 9.34 -7.62 -17.27
N GLN A 53 9.99 -6.55 -17.71
CA GLN A 53 11.14 -6.02 -17.00
C GLN A 53 10.80 -5.57 -15.57
N THR A 54 9.60 -5.02 -15.36
CA THR A 54 9.18 -4.61 -14.01
C THR A 54 8.83 -5.78 -13.11
N THR A 55 8.33 -6.91 -13.64
CA THR A 55 8.07 -8.12 -12.84
C THR A 55 9.37 -8.78 -12.43
N ASP A 56 10.32 -8.93 -13.34
CA ASP A 56 11.62 -9.57 -13.06
C ASP A 56 12.43 -8.77 -12.02
N LEU A 57 12.37 -7.44 -12.11
CA LEU A 57 13.00 -6.53 -11.13
C LEU A 57 12.30 -6.57 -9.75
N ARG A 58 11.02 -6.93 -9.68
CA ARG A 58 10.29 -7.05 -8.42
C ARG A 58 10.59 -8.37 -7.74
N GLU A 59 10.53 -9.48 -8.47
CA GLU A 59 10.83 -10.82 -7.94
C GLU A 59 12.26 -10.87 -7.40
N SER A 60 13.23 -10.41 -8.20
CA SER A 60 14.62 -10.33 -7.76
C SER A 60 14.82 -9.45 -6.52
N LYS A 61 14.08 -8.34 -6.40
CA LYS A 61 14.14 -7.47 -5.22
C LYS A 61 13.51 -8.10 -3.99
N GLU A 62 12.41 -8.82 -4.14
CA GLU A 62 11.74 -9.54 -3.05
C GLU A 62 12.63 -10.65 -2.51
N ASP A 63 13.29 -11.41 -3.38
CA ASP A 63 14.25 -12.44 -2.98
C ASP A 63 15.44 -11.82 -2.24
N ILE A 64 15.98 -10.72 -2.75
CA ILE A 64 17.05 -9.96 -2.07
C ILE A 64 16.56 -9.45 -0.72
N ASP A 65 15.32 -8.95 -0.62
CA ASP A 65 14.76 -8.44 0.62
C ASP A 65 14.54 -9.57 1.64
N ASN A 66 14.10 -10.75 1.20
CA ASN A 66 13.90 -11.95 2.04
C ASN A 66 15.19 -12.49 2.63
N ARG A 67 16.31 -12.37 1.91
CA ARG A 67 17.65 -12.76 2.38
C ARG A 67 18.46 -11.61 2.98
N SER A 68 17.83 -10.46 3.23
CA SER A 68 18.46 -9.29 3.82
C SER A 68 17.94 -8.98 5.22
N ILE A 69 18.78 -8.34 6.03
CA ILE A 69 18.43 -7.76 7.32
C ILE A 69 18.55 -6.24 7.30
N PHE A 70 17.75 -5.60 8.15
CA PHE A 70 17.92 -4.23 8.58
C PHE A 70 18.68 -4.20 9.90
N VAL A 71 19.73 -3.39 9.96
CA VAL A 71 20.51 -3.11 11.16
C VAL A 71 20.34 -1.63 11.49
N GLY A 72 19.76 -1.34 12.65
CA GLY A 72 19.60 0.02 13.16
C GLY A 72 20.42 0.30 14.41
N ASN A 73 20.48 1.59 14.76
CA ASN A 73 21.33 2.10 15.83
C ASN A 73 22.83 1.83 15.61
N VAL A 74 23.24 1.79 14.34
CA VAL A 74 24.65 1.64 13.95
C VAL A 74 25.38 2.94 14.24
N ASP A 75 26.64 2.86 14.67
CA ASP A 75 27.45 4.05 14.89
C ASP A 75 27.70 4.83 13.58
N TYR A 76 27.75 6.15 13.67
CA TYR A 76 27.98 7.01 12.51
C TYR A 76 29.39 6.86 11.92
N SER A 77 30.35 6.41 12.71
CA SER A 77 31.72 6.15 12.25
C SER A 77 31.95 4.70 11.86
N ALA A 78 30.90 3.88 11.82
CA ALA A 78 31.00 2.47 11.46
C ALA A 78 31.37 2.29 9.99
N SER A 79 32.36 1.46 9.73
CA SER A 79 32.71 1.06 8.37
C SER A 79 31.86 -0.15 7.93
N PRO A 80 31.63 -0.33 6.61
CA PRO A 80 30.93 -1.52 6.13
C PRO A 80 31.70 -2.81 6.45
N GLU A 81 33.04 -2.75 6.52
CA GLU A 81 33.90 -3.87 6.88
C GLU A 81 33.70 -4.32 8.33
N GLU A 82 33.57 -3.37 9.27
CA GLU A 82 33.29 -3.68 10.68
C GLU A 82 31.93 -4.37 10.84
N ILE A 83 30.90 -3.88 10.14
CA ILE A 83 29.56 -4.47 10.14
C ILE A 83 29.62 -5.88 9.53
N GLN A 84 30.34 -6.03 8.43
CA GLN A 84 30.54 -7.32 7.79
C GLN A 84 31.18 -8.31 8.76
N ALA A 85 32.28 -7.94 9.42
CA ALA A 85 32.98 -8.79 10.38
C ALA A 85 32.09 -9.21 11.55
N HIS A 86 31.23 -8.31 12.05
CA HIS A 86 30.28 -8.62 13.14
C HIS A 86 29.27 -9.70 12.73
N PHE A 87 28.68 -9.57 11.54
CA PHE A 87 27.68 -10.51 11.03
C PHE A 87 28.27 -11.72 10.30
N GLN A 88 29.58 -11.75 10.04
CA GLN A 88 30.28 -12.87 9.41
C GLN A 88 30.21 -14.14 10.27
N SER A 89 30.07 -14.00 11.59
CA SER A 89 29.82 -15.11 12.52
C SER A 89 28.48 -15.82 12.30
N CYS A 90 27.48 -15.12 11.73
CA CYS A 90 26.16 -15.68 11.45
C CYS A 90 26.06 -16.38 10.10
N GLY A 91 26.92 -16.03 9.13
CA GLY A 91 26.94 -16.63 7.81
C GLY A 91 27.61 -15.80 6.72
N SER A 92 27.55 -16.30 5.48
CA SER A 92 28.16 -15.69 4.30
C SER A 92 27.34 -14.50 3.78
N ILE A 93 27.96 -13.33 3.80
CA ILE A 93 27.39 -12.03 3.38
C ILE A 93 27.70 -11.78 1.91
N ASN A 94 26.69 -11.37 1.14
CA ASN A 94 26.83 -10.96 -0.26
C ASN A 94 27.17 -9.48 -0.38
N ARG A 95 26.46 -8.62 0.37
CA ARG A 95 26.61 -7.16 0.28
C ARG A 95 26.22 -6.46 1.58
N VAL A 96 26.97 -5.40 1.93
CA VAL A 96 26.62 -4.47 3.02
C VAL A 96 26.40 -3.09 2.43
N THR A 97 25.31 -2.42 2.82
CA THR A 97 24.97 -1.07 2.36
C THR A 97 24.59 -0.18 3.55
N ILE A 98 25.40 0.82 3.85
CA ILE A 98 25.09 1.83 4.88
C ILE A 98 24.28 2.95 4.23
N LEU A 99 23.14 3.31 4.85
CA LEU A 99 22.27 4.33 4.30
C LEU A 99 22.74 5.72 4.73
N LEU A 100 23.11 6.53 3.74
CA LEU A 100 23.48 7.93 3.92
C LEU A 100 22.26 8.84 3.71
N ASP A 101 22.25 9.97 4.41
CA ASP A 101 21.29 11.02 4.15
C ASP A 101 21.62 11.74 2.83
N LYS A 102 20.61 11.93 1.98
CA LYS A 102 20.82 12.46 0.62
C LYS A 102 21.19 13.93 0.58
N PHE A 103 20.83 14.68 1.63
CA PHE A 103 21.07 16.11 1.71
C PHE A 103 22.40 16.44 2.38
N THR A 104 22.68 15.76 3.50
CA THR A 104 23.87 16.04 4.32
C THR A 104 25.04 15.10 4.03
N GLY A 105 24.80 13.97 3.35
CA GLY A 105 25.82 12.92 3.14
C GLY A 105 26.18 12.16 4.41
N HIS A 106 25.65 12.56 5.58
CA HIS A 106 25.94 11.90 6.84
C HIS A 106 25.22 10.55 6.96
N PRO A 107 25.85 9.54 7.57
CA PRO A 107 25.21 8.25 7.79
C PRO A 107 23.98 8.41 8.68
N LYS A 108 22.89 7.71 8.36
CA LYS A 108 21.65 7.76 9.14
C LYS A 108 21.66 6.86 10.37
N GLY A 109 22.72 6.08 10.59
CA GLY A 109 22.79 5.06 11.63
C GLY A 109 21.99 3.78 11.30
N TYR A 110 21.77 3.53 10.01
CA TYR A 110 21.10 2.32 9.49
C TYR A 110 21.95 1.66 8.40
N ALA A 111 21.98 0.33 8.40
CA ALA A 111 22.61 -0.48 7.38
C ALA A 111 21.70 -1.63 6.94
N TYR A 112 21.88 -2.06 5.70
CA TYR A 112 21.30 -3.28 5.17
C TYR A 112 22.42 -4.29 4.91
N VAL A 113 22.21 -5.52 5.35
CA VAL A 113 23.13 -6.63 5.08
C VAL A 113 22.36 -7.67 4.30
N GLU A 114 22.87 -8.01 3.13
CA GLU A 114 22.34 -9.03 2.23
C GLU A 114 23.16 -10.31 2.42
N PHE A 115 22.49 -11.41 2.76
CA PHE A 115 23.12 -12.71 2.88
C PHE A 115 23.01 -13.50 1.57
N THR A 116 23.85 -14.52 1.46
CA THR A 116 23.79 -15.51 0.37
C THR A 116 22.51 -16.34 0.43
N GLU A 117 22.08 -16.73 1.63
CA GLU A 117 20.95 -17.61 1.86
C GLU A 117 19.94 -16.96 2.82
N PRO A 118 18.61 -17.13 2.61
CA PRO A 118 17.59 -16.60 3.50
C PRO A 118 17.61 -17.25 4.88
N SER A 119 18.09 -18.50 5.01
CA SER A 119 18.21 -19.18 6.31
C SER A 119 19.18 -18.47 7.26
N LEU A 120 20.18 -17.75 6.73
CA LEU A 120 21.17 -17.03 7.54
C LEU A 120 20.58 -15.78 8.22
N VAL A 121 19.49 -15.24 7.67
CA VAL A 121 18.75 -14.11 8.27
C VAL A 121 18.30 -14.49 9.68
N ALA A 122 17.79 -15.70 9.89
CA ALA A 122 17.35 -16.17 11.19
C ALA A 122 18.49 -16.18 12.22
N ASN A 123 19.70 -16.60 11.81
CA ASN A 123 20.88 -16.57 12.67
C ASN A 123 21.27 -15.14 13.06
N ALA A 124 21.20 -14.21 12.11
CA ALA A 124 21.52 -12.80 12.36
C ALA A 124 20.51 -12.13 13.32
N LEU A 125 19.25 -12.59 13.33
CA LEU A 125 18.24 -12.12 14.29
C LEU A 125 18.56 -12.52 15.73
N VAL A 126 19.32 -13.60 15.94
CA VAL A 126 19.79 -14.00 17.28
C VAL A 126 20.79 -12.97 17.83
N LEU A 127 21.54 -12.28 16.96
CA LEU A 127 22.44 -11.18 17.34
C LEU A 127 21.73 -9.83 17.52
N ASN A 128 20.40 -9.81 17.59
CA ASN A 128 19.68 -8.60 17.96
C ASN A 128 20.11 -8.13 19.36
N GLU A 129 20.25 -6.82 19.54
CA GLU A 129 20.73 -6.16 20.76
C GLU A 129 22.20 -6.42 21.12
N SER A 130 22.96 -7.05 20.22
CA SER A 130 24.42 -7.18 20.37
C SER A 130 25.12 -5.81 20.45
N VAL A 131 26.16 -5.74 21.29
CA VAL A 131 26.92 -4.51 21.52
C VAL A 131 27.94 -4.33 20.39
N PHE A 132 27.84 -3.21 19.70
CA PHE A 132 28.77 -2.78 18.65
C PHE A 132 29.21 -1.35 18.93
N ARG A 133 30.53 -1.13 19.09
CA ARG A 133 31.13 0.18 19.41
C ARG A 133 30.45 0.90 20.60
N GLY A 134 30.02 0.13 21.60
CA GLY A 134 29.35 0.65 22.80
C GLY A 134 27.86 0.98 22.62
N ARG A 135 27.24 0.56 21.51
CA ARG A 135 25.80 0.71 21.25
C ARG A 135 25.16 -0.64 20.93
N ASN A 136 23.94 -0.85 21.42
CA ASN A 136 23.17 -2.05 21.08
C ASN A 136 22.58 -1.90 19.68
N LEU A 137 22.89 -2.84 18.79
CA LEU A 137 22.33 -2.89 17.46
C LEU A 137 20.89 -3.38 17.50
N LYS A 138 20.05 -2.84 16.61
CA LYS A 138 18.69 -3.34 16.38
C LYS A 138 18.66 -4.12 15.08
N VAL A 139 18.51 -5.44 15.15
CA VAL A 139 18.48 -6.30 13.96
C VAL A 139 17.06 -6.81 13.73
N VAL A 140 16.52 -6.55 12.54
CA VAL A 140 15.19 -7.05 12.11
C VAL A 140 15.27 -7.51 10.65
N PRO A 141 14.42 -8.44 10.20
CA PRO A 141 14.40 -8.82 8.78
C PRO A 141 14.04 -7.59 7.93
N LYS A 142 14.66 -7.47 6.75
CA LYS A 142 14.36 -6.37 5.83
C LYS A 142 12.92 -6.53 5.33
N ARG A 143 12.22 -5.40 5.21
CA ARG A 143 10.85 -5.36 4.71
C ARG A 143 10.84 -4.78 3.31
N THR A 144 10.11 -5.43 2.40
CA THR A 144 9.85 -4.89 1.06
C THR A 144 9.03 -3.61 1.20
N ASN A 145 9.58 -2.49 0.74
CA ASN A 145 8.84 -1.23 0.71
C ASN A 145 7.83 -1.29 -0.43
N LEU A 146 6.61 -1.72 -0.13
CA LEU A 146 5.48 -1.62 -1.05
C LEU A 146 4.97 -0.17 -1.07
N PRO A 147 5.06 0.55 -2.21
CA PRO A 147 4.55 1.92 -2.30
C PRO A 147 3.03 1.90 -2.06
N GLY A 148 2.58 2.61 -1.02
CA GLY A 148 1.15 2.75 -0.67
C GLY A 148 0.73 2.10 0.65
N ILE A 149 1.55 1.22 1.26
CA ILE A 149 1.25 0.59 2.57
C ILE A 149 2.16 1.19 3.65
N SER A 150 2.01 2.49 3.89
CA SER A 150 2.51 3.11 5.13
C SER A 150 1.53 2.79 6.26
N ARG A 151 1.63 1.59 6.84
CA ARG A 151 0.90 1.29 8.08
C ARG A 151 1.51 2.07 9.24
N GLY A 152 0.91 3.20 9.54
CA GLY A 152 0.64 3.62 10.91
C GLY A 152 1.82 4.20 11.68
N ARG A 153 2.27 5.40 11.29
CA ARG A 153 2.69 6.41 12.27
C ARG A 153 1.67 7.55 12.23
N GLY A 154 0.63 7.44 13.06
CA GLY A 154 -0.25 8.57 13.40
C GLY A 154 -1.41 8.88 12.44
N GLY A 155 -2.31 7.91 12.19
CA GLY A 155 -3.59 8.16 11.52
C GLY A 155 -4.62 8.85 12.41
N ARG A 156 -4.37 10.10 12.81
CA ARG A 156 -5.35 10.98 13.44
C ARG A 156 -6.10 11.73 12.32
N GLY A 157 -7.01 11.05 11.63
CA GLY A 157 -7.70 11.65 10.47
C GLY A 157 -8.91 10.88 9.92
N GLY A 158 -9.44 9.91 10.66
CA GLY A 158 -10.73 9.29 10.32
C GLY A 158 -11.89 10.14 10.85
N PRO A 159 -12.94 10.42 10.05
CA PRO A 159 -14.12 11.13 10.55
C PRO A 159 -14.74 10.38 11.75
N PRO A 160 -15.21 11.08 12.79
CA PRO A 160 -15.84 10.42 13.93
C PRO A 160 -17.08 9.63 13.46
N PRO A 161 -17.36 8.44 14.03
CA PRO A 161 -18.57 7.71 13.68
C PRO A 161 -19.80 8.55 14.02
N PRO A 162 -20.85 8.54 13.18
CA PRO A 162 -22.03 9.36 13.38
C PRO A 162 -22.73 8.97 14.68
N ARG A 163 -22.76 9.93 15.62
CA ARG A 163 -23.48 9.80 16.88
C ARG A 163 -24.96 10.07 16.63
N GLY A 164 -25.70 9.02 16.29
CA GLY A 164 -27.17 8.95 16.36
C GLY A 164 -27.53 7.48 16.63
N GLY A 165 -28.37 7.10 17.57
CA GLY A 165 -29.53 7.80 18.12
C GLY A 165 -30.78 6.95 17.79
N ARG A 166 -31.34 6.31 18.83
CA ARG A 166 -32.66 5.65 18.93
C ARG A 166 -32.90 4.27 18.29
N GLY A 167 -33.60 3.45 19.09
CA GLY A 167 -34.45 2.33 18.68
C GLY A 167 -33.88 1.01 19.16
N GLY A 168 -34.50 0.23 20.02
CA GLY A 168 -35.89 0.14 20.47
C GLY A 168 -36.05 -1.32 20.91
N GLY A 169 -36.40 -1.55 22.17
CA GLY A 169 -36.44 -2.90 22.74
C GLY A 169 -37.55 -3.76 22.15
N PHE A 170 -37.35 -5.09 22.16
CA PHE A 170 -38.44 -6.07 22.18
C PHE A 170 -38.00 -7.34 22.93
N TYR A 171 -38.55 -7.46 24.14
CA TYR A 171 -39.04 -8.64 24.87
C TYR A 171 -38.52 -10.06 24.55
N GLY A 172 -37.91 -10.68 25.55
CA GLY A 172 -37.81 -12.14 25.66
C GLY A 172 -37.04 -12.60 26.90
N GLY A 173 -37.69 -12.77 28.04
CA GLY A 173 -37.02 -13.27 29.27
C GLY A 173 -37.87 -13.23 30.53
N ARG A 174 -38.88 -14.10 30.58
CA ARG A 174 -39.77 -14.32 31.72
C ARG A 174 -39.06 -15.13 32.82
N GLY A 175 -39.06 -14.61 34.06
CA GLY A 175 -39.13 -15.43 35.26
C GLY A 175 -37.98 -15.28 36.27
N GLY A 176 -38.26 -14.61 37.40
CA GLY A 176 -37.42 -14.65 38.60
C GLY A 176 -37.81 -13.61 39.64
N TYR A 177 -38.71 -13.98 40.55
CA TYR A 177 -39.27 -13.17 41.64
C TYR A 177 -38.22 -12.68 42.66
N GLY A 178 -38.34 -11.42 43.09
CA GLY A 178 -37.88 -10.96 44.41
C GLY A 178 -37.62 -9.46 44.53
N PRO A 179 -38.56 -8.65 45.07
CA PRO A 179 -38.26 -7.30 45.54
C PRO A 179 -37.81 -7.27 47.03
N PRO A 180 -37.13 -6.20 47.46
CA PRO A 180 -36.25 -6.17 48.64
C PRO A 180 -36.91 -5.57 49.89
N PRO A 181 -36.24 -5.64 51.05
CA PRO A 181 -36.28 -4.48 51.95
C PRO A 181 -34.93 -4.19 52.61
N TYR A 182 -34.46 -2.95 52.50
CA TYR A 182 -33.99 -2.04 53.57
C TYR A 182 -33.17 -0.87 52.96
N PRO A 183 -33.17 0.32 53.59
CA PRO A 183 -33.41 1.58 52.89
C PRO A 183 -32.17 2.51 52.86
N PRO A 184 -32.26 3.69 52.20
CA PRO A 184 -31.12 4.45 51.70
C PRO A 184 -30.56 5.43 52.73
N ARG A 185 -29.23 5.56 52.77
CA ARG A 185 -28.54 6.66 53.46
C ARG A 185 -27.76 7.48 52.44
N GLY A 186 -28.35 8.60 52.04
CA GLY A 186 -27.77 9.54 51.10
C GLY A 186 -26.61 10.34 51.66
N GLY A 187 -25.95 11.05 50.75
CA GLY A 187 -25.09 12.19 51.09
C GLY A 187 -24.01 12.45 50.05
N TYR A 188 -24.04 13.66 49.48
CA TYR A 188 -22.94 14.38 48.82
C TYR A 188 -22.72 14.20 47.31
N ARG A 189 -23.68 14.75 46.58
CA ARG A 189 -23.52 15.89 45.66
C ARG A 189 -22.18 16.67 45.81
N GLY A 190 -21.39 16.76 44.73
CA GLY A 190 -20.33 17.77 44.55
C GLY A 190 -19.10 17.20 43.82
N GLY A 191 -18.62 17.72 42.69
CA GLY A 191 -19.00 18.95 42.00
C GLY A 191 -18.36 19.07 40.62
N TYR A 192 -19.07 19.80 39.78
CA TYR A 192 -18.52 20.52 38.64
C TYR A 192 -17.37 21.44 39.13
N ARG A 193 -16.13 21.21 38.67
CA ARG A 193 -15.21 22.31 38.34
C ARG A 193 -15.30 22.45 36.82
N GLY A 194 -15.82 23.51 36.23
CA GLY A 194 -15.65 24.91 36.62
C GLY A 194 -14.62 25.51 35.67
N ARG A 195 -15.11 26.23 34.66
CA ARG A 195 -14.34 27.11 33.77
C ARG A 195 -13.31 27.92 34.58
N GLY A 196 -12.09 28.00 34.07
CA GLY A 196 -11.14 29.06 34.40
C GLY A 196 -10.75 29.79 33.12
N ARG A 197 -11.42 30.92 32.87
CA ARG A 197 -11.05 31.94 31.89
C ARG A 197 -10.27 33.02 32.66
N GLY A 198 -9.09 33.40 32.17
CA GLY A 198 -8.27 34.52 32.66
C GLY A 198 -6.89 34.35 32.03
N TYR A 199 -6.41 35.17 31.08
CA TYR A 199 -6.20 36.61 31.07
C TYR A 199 -5.47 37.11 32.32
N ALA A 200 -4.15 37.30 32.18
CA ALA A 200 -3.43 38.43 32.75
C ALA A 200 -2.10 38.66 31.98
N PRO A 201 -1.75 39.91 31.67
CA PRO A 201 -0.53 40.32 30.97
C PRO A 201 0.63 40.55 31.94
N TYR A 202 1.86 40.50 31.42
CA TYR A 202 2.85 41.60 31.42
C TYR A 202 4.04 41.17 30.57
#